data_AF-A0AAJ0PX18-F1
#
_entry.id   AF-A0AAJ0PX18-F1
#
_cell.length_a   1.000
_cell.length_b   1.000
_cell.length_c   1.000
_cell.angle_alpha   90.00
_cell.angle_beta   90.00
_cell.angle_gamma   90.00
#
_symmetry.space_group_name_H-M   'P 1'
#
loop_
_entity.id
_entity.type
_entity.pdbx_description
1 polymer ?
#
loop_
_entity_poly.entity_id
_entity_poly.type
_entity_poly.pdbx_seq_one_letter_code
_entity_poly.pdbx_strand_id
1 'polypeptide(L)'
;MSSSDIIEPRRVLVSVTSATATFTALSPHTPGFLHIVAEGAAPLNVGNIHLVHDPGFIGGVLLEVAGIAGRPSPTVKKYRTPTCSFESQYHKEIFIRGANGIIPVRVGLFRHEAVSAAAATLDAE
;
A
#
# COMPACT_ATOMS: atom_id res chain seq x y z
N MET A 1 16.29 -40.01 12.46
CA MET A 1 15.86 -38.68 12.93
C MET A 1 15.85 -37.77 11.71
N SER A 2 14.67 -37.48 11.17
CA SER A 2 14.54 -36.67 9.94
C SER A 2 14.52 -35.21 10.36
N SER A 3 15.46 -34.40 9.86
CA SER A 3 15.42 -32.95 9.98
C SER A 3 14.10 -32.47 9.40
N SER A 4 13.24 -31.92 10.25
CA SER A 4 12.16 -31.07 9.80
C SER A 4 12.82 -29.82 9.24
N ASP A 5 12.98 -29.75 7.92
CA ASP A 5 13.34 -28.51 7.24
C ASP A 5 12.28 -27.47 7.62
N ILE A 6 12.66 -26.56 8.50
CA ILE A 6 11.86 -25.38 8.82
C ILE A 6 11.86 -24.57 7.53
N ILE A 7 10.80 -24.72 6.72
CA ILE A 7 10.61 -23.89 5.54
C ILE A 7 10.37 -22.48 6.04
N GLU A 8 11.43 -21.67 6.11
CA GLU A 8 11.29 -20.27 6.43
C GLU A 8 10.38 -19.60 5.39
N PRO A 9 9.38 -18.82 5.82
CA PRO A 9 8.50 -18.12 4.90
C PRO A 9 9.30 -17.14 4.06
N ARG A 10 9.52 -17.48 2.78
CA ARG A 10 10.29 -16.65 1.84
C ARG A 10 9.46 -15.42 1.46
N ARG A 11 9.93 -14.23 1.84
CA ARG A 11 9.34 -12.96 1.39
C ARG A 11 9.59 -12.77 -0.10
N VAL A 12 8.56 -12.33 -0.81
CA VAL A 12 8.60 -12.07 -2.26
C VAL A 12 7.85 -10.79 -2.60
N LEU A 13 8.29 -10.09 -3.64
CA LEU A 13 7.53 -8.97 -4.20
C LEU A 13 6.35 -9.48 -5.01
N VAL A 14 5.28 -8.68 -5.05
CA VAL A 14 4.07 -8.98 -5.83
C VAL A 14 3.82 -7.87 -6.85
N SER A 15 3.31 -8.23 -8.03
CA SER A 15 2.99 -7.26 -9.07
C SER A 15 1.85 -6.33 -8.64
N VAL A 16 1.98 -5.05 -8.95
CA VAL A 16 1.03 -3.99 -8.61
C VAL A 16 0.33 -3.51 -9.88
N THR A 17 -1.01 -3.46 -9.87
CA THR A 17 -1.81 -2.92 -10.98
C THR A 17 -2.28 -1.50 -10.71
N SER A 18 -2.54 -1.17 -9.44
CA SER A 18 -3.00 0.15 -9.02
C SER A 18 -2.58 0.40 -7.57
N ALA A 19 -2.39 1.67 -7.22
CA ALA A 19 -2.16 2.09 -5.85
C ALA A 19 -2.75 3.47 -5.64
N THR A 20 -3.27 3.70 -4.43
CA THR A 20 -3.87 4.97 -4.02
C THR A 20 -3.15 5.44 -2.77
N ALA A 21 -2.75 6.71 -2.78
CA ALA A 21 -2.13 7.37 -1.65
C ALA A 21 -2.90 8.64 -1.30
N THR A 22 -3.24 8.79 -0.03
CA THR A 22 -3.95 9.94 0.51
C THR A 22 -3.21 10.47 1.73
N PHE A 23 -2.97 11.78 1.77
CA PHE A 23 -2.40 12.45 2.93
C PHE A 23 -3.46 13.23 3.67
N THR A 24 -3.49 13.05 4.99
CA THR A 24 -4.42 13.71 5.91
C THR A 24 -3.62 14.53 6.92
N ALA A 25 -3.86 15.84 6.96
CA ALA A 25 -3.26 16.76 7.91
C ALA A 25 -4.12 18.02 8.06
N LEU A 26 -3.81 18.84 9.08
CA LEU A 26 -4.40 20.19 9.23
C LEU A 26 -4.00 21.11 8.07
N SER A 27 -2.77 20.97 7.57
CA SER A 27 -2.28 21.67 6.39
C SER A 27 -1.26 20.82 5.63
N PRO A 28 -1.00 21.10 4.33
CA PRO A 28 0.03 20.41 3.57
C PRO A 28 1.47 20.65 4.10
N HIS A 29 1.66 21.67 4.94
CA HIS A 29 2.97 22.07 5.47
C HIS A 29 3.25 21.54 6.88
N THR A 30 2.29 20.84 7.47
CA THR A 30 2.41 20.24 8.79
C THR A 30 2.54 18.72 8.67
N PRO A 31 3.23 18.05 9.60
CA PRO A 31 3.19 16.60 9.71
C PRO A 31 1.76 16.09 9.77
N GLY A 32 1.52 14.93 9.16
CA GLY A 32 0.23 14.26 9.13
C GLY A 32 0.40 12.78 8.86
N PHE A 33 -0.66 12.15 8.38
CA PHE A 33 -0.66 10.72 8.09
C PHE A 33 -0.81 10.47 6.60
N LEU A 34 0.09 9.64 6.08
CA LEU A 34 -0.02 9.11 4.73
C LEU A 34 -0.71 7.75 4.81
N HIS A 35 -1.77 7.57 4.04
CA HIS A 35 -2.55 6.34 3.93
C HIS A 35 -2.38 5.78 2.53
N ILE A 36 -1.90 4.53 2.43
CA ILE A 36 -1.61 3.88 1.16
C ILE A 36 -2.31 2.54 1.09
N VAL A 37 -2.88 2.25 -0.08
CA VAL A 37 -3.38 0.92 -0.44
C VAL A 37 -2.86 0.58 -1.83
N ALA A 38 -2.39 -0.65 -2.00
CA ALA A 38 -2.01 -1.19 -3.30
C ALA A 38 -2.92 -2.37 -3.69
N GLU A 39 -3.12 -2.53 -4.98
CA GLU A 39 -3.93 -3.58 -5.57
C GLU A 39 -3.16 -4.21 -6.74
N GLY A 40 -3.40 -5.49 -6.97
CA GLY A 40 -2.69 -6.24 -8.00
C GLY A 40 -3.26 -7.61 -8.27
N ALA A 41 -2.65 -8.28 -9.25
CA ALA A 41 -2.89 -9.69 -9.49
C ALA A 41 -2.23 -10.50 -8.36
N ALA A 42 -2.99 -11.38 -7.71
CA ALA A 42 -2.46 -12.25 -6.67
C ALA A 42 -1.84 -13.49 -7.32
N PRO A 43 -0.54 -13.76 -7.15
CA PRO A 43 0.05 -15.01 -7.57
C PRO A 43 -0.56 -16.14 -6.74
N LEU A 44 -0.88 -17.27 -7.38
CA LEU A 44 -1.54 -18.41 -6.73
C LEU A 44 -0.80 -18.90 -5.48
N ASN A 45 0.52 -18.68 -5.37
CA ASN A 45 1.38 -19.21 -4.30
C ASN A 45 1.86 -18.15 -3.29
N VAL A 46 1.25 -16.96 -3.26
CA VAL A 46 1.68 -15.87 -2.37
C VAL A 46 0.51 -15.41 -1.51
N GLY A 47 0.72 -15.42 -0.18
CA GLY A 47 -0.24 -14.96 0.83
C GLY A 47 0.31 -13.81 1.67
N ASN A 48 -0.51 -13.30 2.60
CA ASN A 48 -0.16 -12.22 3.52
C ASN A 48 0.47 -11.00 2.83
N ILE A 49 -0.19 -10.51 1.78
CA ILE A 49 0.32 -9.41 0.96
C ILE A 49 0.10 -8.08 1.69
N HIS A 50 1.17 -7.33 1.92
CA HIS A 50 1.17 -6.07 2.67
C HIS A 50 2.20 -5.10 2.09
N LEU A 51 2.10 -3.84 2.52
CA LEU A 51 3.07 -2.80 2.19
C LEU A 51 4.17 -2.74 3.26
N VAL A 52 5.42 -2.63 2.83
CA VAL A 52 6.59 -2.49 3.69
C VAL A 52 7.30 -1.20 3.33
N HIS A 53 7.54 -0.33 4.31
CA HIS A 53 8.26 0.91 4.10
C HIS A 53 9.77 0.64 3.94
N ASP A 54 10.40 1.21 2.91
CA ASP A 54 11.86 1.19 2.72
C ASP A 54 12.48 2.52 3.22
N PRO A 55 13.04 2.55 4.44
CA PRO A 55 13.61 3.76 5.00
C PRO A 55 14.93 4.18 4.33
N GLY A 56 15.54 3.31 3.53
CA GLY A 56 16.82 3.57 2.87
C GLY A 56 16.70 4.29 1.52
N PHE A 57 15.48 4.51 1.02
CA PHE A 57 15.27 5.09 -0.30
C PHE A 57 15.58 6.60 -0.33
N ILE A 58 16.63 6.96 -1.06
CA ILE A 58 17.04 8.35 -1.27
C ILE A 58 16.25 8.91 -2.45
N GLY A 59 15.10 9.52 -2.17
CA GLY A 59 14.23 10.09 -3.21
C GLY A 59 12.80 10.40 -2.77
N GLY A 60 12.44 10.09 -1.52
CA GLY A 60 11.10 10.32 -0.98
C GLY A 60 10.64 9.08 -0.21
N VAL A 61 9.35 8.76 -0.34
CA VAL A 61 8.74 7.60 0.31
C VAL A 61 8.65 6.45 -0.69
N LEU A 62 9.25 5.31 -0.34
CA LEU A 62 9.12 4.06 -1.10
C LEU A 62 8.45 3.00 -0.23
N LEU A 63 7.42 2.36 -0.76
CA LEU A 63 6.85 1.15 -0.17
C LEU A 63 6.98 -0.03 -1.13
N GLU A 64 7.29 -1.19 -0.58
CA GLU A 64 7.31 -2.46 -1.30
C GLU A 64 6.01 -3.21 -1.07
N VAL A 65 5.42 -3.78 -2.12
CA VAL A 65 4.31 -4.74 -1.97
C VAL A 65 4.91 -6.13 -1.85
N ALA A 66 4.99 -6.60 -0.60
CA ALA A 66 5.57 -7.88 -0.24
C ALA A 66 4.50 -8.88 0.18
N GLY A 67 4.73 -10.14 -0.12
CA GLY A 67 3.95 -11.26 0.39
C GLY A 67 4.86 -12.38 0.88
N ILE A 68 4.24 -13.40 1.46
CA ILE A 68 4.91 -14.63 1.89
C ILE A 68 4.63 -15.71 0.84
N ALA A 69 5.68 -16.22 0.22
CA ALA A 69 5.58 -17.40 -0.62
C ALA A 69 5.17 -18.59 0.25
N GLY A 70 4.11 -19.29 -0.15
CA GLY A 70 3.51 -20.35 0.65
C GLY A 70 2.62 -21.28 -0.16
N ARG A 71 1.76 -22.02 0.53
CA ARG A 71 0.88 -23.01 -0.09
C ARG A 71 -0.11 -22.32 -1.05
N PRO A 72 -0.36 -22.88 -2.25
CA PRO A 72 -1.25 -22.28 -3.23
C PRO A 72 -2.62 -21.95 -2.65
N SER A 73 -3.09 -20.71 -2.81
CA SER A 73 -4.50 -20.35 -2.68
C SER A 73 -5.09 -20.27 -4.09
N PRO A 74 -5.77 -21.33 -4.58
CA PRO A 74 -6.25 -21.39 -5.96
C PRO A 74 -7.38 -20.39 -6.26
N THR A 75 -7.94 -19.75 -5.24
CA THR A 75 -9.15 -18.93 -5.33
C THR A 75 -8.87 -17.42 -5.38
N VAL A 76 -7.69 -16.95 -4.97
CA VAL A 76 -7.39 -15.52 -4.92
C VAL A 76 -6.67 -15.10 -6.20
N LYS A 77 -7.38 -14.41 -7.11
CA LYS A 77 -6.82 -13.89 -8.37
C LYS A 77 -6.39 -12.43 -8.30
N LYS A 78 -6.92 -11.69 -7.33
CA LYS A 78 -6.62 -10.28 -7.08
C LYS A 78 -6.44 -10.06 -5.60
N TYR A 79 -5.60 -9.10 -5.24
CA TYR A 79 -5.44 -8.67 -3.85
C TYR A 79 -5.61 -7.16 -3.75
N ARG A 80 -5.95 -6.75 -2.52
CA ARG A 80 -5.86 -5.38 -2.03
C ARG A 80 -5.10 -5.47 -0.71
N THR A 81 -4.03 -4.70 -0.57
CA THR A 81 -3.26 -4.71 0.68
C THR A 81 -4.12 -4.13 1.81
N PRO A 82 -3.84 -4.51 3.07
CA PRO A 82 -4.25 -3.69 4.20
C PRO A 82 -3.76 -2.24 4.01
N THR A 83 -4.52 -1.27 4.52
CA THR A 83 -4.10 0.13 4.49
C THR A 83 -2.85 0.31 5.33
N CYS A 84 -1.76 0.74 4.71
CA CYS A 84 -0.55 1.14 5.41
C CYS A 84 -0.69 2.62 5.77
N SER A 85 -0.58 2.94 7.06
CA SER A 85 -0.66 4.31 7.55
C SER A 85 0.52 4.61 8.45
N PHE A 86 1.20 5.74 8.22
CA PHE A 86 2.31 6.20 9.06
C PHE A 86 2.45 7.72 9.00
N GLU A 87 3.11 8.27 10.03
CA GLU A 87 3.41 9.69 10.11
C GLU A 87 4.40 10.09 9.01
N SER A 88 4.08 11.17 8.31
CA SER A 88 4.90 11.69 7.22
C SER A 88 4.62 13.17 6.99
N GLN A 89 5.43 13.79 6.12
CA GLN A 89 5.12 15.09 5.55
C GLN A 89 4.33 14.91 4.25
N TYR A 90 3.75 16.00 3.72
CA TYR A 90 3.12 15.90 2.41
C TYR A 90 4.18 15.67 1.33
N HIS A 91 4.09 14.52 0.66
CA HIS A 91 4.82 14.24 -0.57
C HIS A 91 3.85 14.34 -1.74
N LYS A 92 4.16 15.12 -2.76
CA LYS A 92 3.30 15.20 -3.97
C LYS A 92 3.18 13.85 -4.68
N GLU A 93 4.23 13.04 -4.57
CA GLU A 93 4.35 11.73 -5.18
C GLU A 93 5.13 10.81 -4.23
N ILE A 94 4.72 9.54 -4.20
CA ILE A 94 5.44 8.45 -3.54
C ILE A 94 5.68 7.32 -4.54
N PHE A 95 6.47 6.33 -4.15
CA PHE A 95 6.82 5.21 -5.00
C PHE A 95 6.34 3.90 -4.40
N ILE A 96 5.78 3.04 -5.25
CA ILE A 96 5.41 1.66 -4.89
C ILE A 96 6.25 0.70 -5.72
N ARG A 97 7.06 -0.13 -5.07
CA ARG A 97 7.82 -1.21 -5.71
C ARG A 97 7.03 -2.51 -5.64
N GLY A 98 6.70 -3.05 -6.81
CA GLY A 98 6.19 -4.41 -6.97
C GLY A 98 7.16 -5.28 -7.77
N ALA A 99 6.74 -6.51 -8.06
CA ALA A 99 7.48 -7.43 -8.93
C ALA A 99 7.60 -6.92 -10.38
N ASN A 100 6.71 -6.00 -10.78
CA ASN A 100 6.70 -5.34 -12.08
C ASN A 100 7.48 -4.02 -12.12
N GLY A 101 8.25 -3.70 -11.07
CA GLY A 101 9.06 -2.49 -10.99
C GLY A 101 8.49 -1.44 -10.04
N ILE A 102 8.98 -0.20 -10.17
CA ILE A 102 8.58 0.93 -9.33
C ILE A 102 7.54 1.77 -10.07
N ILE A 103 6.44 2.07 -9.40
CA ILE A 103 5.33 2.85 -9.92
C ILE A 103 5.21 4.15 -9.10
N PRO A 104 5.27 5.34 -9.73
CA PRO A 104 4.98 6.60 -9.07
C PRO A 104 3.48 6.73 -8.79
N VAL A 105 3.13 7.18 -7.59
CA VAL A 105 1.75 7.36 -7.13
C VAL A 105 1.57 8.79 -6.63
N ARG A 106 0.67 9.53 -7.26
CA ARG A 106 0.30 10.88 -6.81
C ARG A 106 -0.45 10.82 -5.49
N VAL A 107 -0.09 11.68 -4.57
CA VAL A 107 -0.75 11.74 -3.26
C VAL A 107 -1.89 12.75 -3.30
N GLY A 108 -3.11 12.25 -3.12
CA GLY A 108 -4.28 13.08 -2.91
C GLY A 108 -4.24 13.74 -1.53
N LEU A 109 -4.63 15.01 -1.45
CA LEU A 109 -4.73 15.70 -0.17
C LEU A 109 -6.18 15.65 0.32
N PHE A 110 -6.41 15.01 1.47
CA PHE A 110 -7.74 15.00 2.07
C PHE A 110 -7.96 16.33 2.78
N ARG A 111 -8.67 17.26 2.11
CA ARG A 111 -9.09 18.53 2.70
C ARG A 111 -10.38 18.33 3.46
N HIS A 112 -10.46 18.87 4.68
CA HIS A 112 -11.67 18.83 5.50
C HIS A 112 -12.90 19.44 4.80
N GLU A 113 -12.70 20.36 3.84
CA GLU A 113 -13.77 20.94 3.01
C GLU A 113 -14.56 19.90 2.19
N ALA A 114 -13.97 18.75 1.84
CA ALA A 114 -14.66 17.69 1.10
C ALA A 114 -15.71 16.94 1.94
N VAL A 115 -15.60 16.99 3.28
CA VAL A 115 -16.59 16.41 4.19
C VAL A 115 -17.89 17.23 4.18
N SER A 116 -17.79 18.55 4.02
CA SER A 116 -18.98 19.41 3.91
C SER A 116 -19.74 19.18 2.59
N ALA A 117 -19.02 18.94 1.49
CA ALA A 117 -19.65 18.68 0.19
C ALA A 117 -20.33 17.29 0.14
N ALA A 118 -19.70 16.26 0.69
CA ALA A 118 -20.29 14.92 0.76
C ALA A 118 -21.49 14.84 1.73
N ALA A 119 -21.43 15.54 2.87
CA ALA A 119 -22.56 15.65 3.80
C ALA A 119 -23.76 16.38 3.17
N ALA A 120 -23.51 17.48 2.44
CA ALA A 120 -24.57 18.22 1.76
C ALA A 120 -25.28 17.41 0.66
N THR A 121 -24.61 16.42 0.05
CA THR A 121 -25.26 15.48 -0.90
C THR A 121 -26.02 14.35 -0.22
N LEU A 122 -25.71 14.01 1.03
CA LEU A 122 -26.43 12.97 1.80
C LEU A 122 -27.71 13.51 2.45
N ASP A 123 -27.78 14.82 2.73
CA ASP A 123 -28.99 15.49 3.24
C ASP A 123 -29.97 15.92 2.13
N ALA A 124 -29.67 15.60 0.87
CA ALA A 124 -30.47 15.94 -0.31
C ALA A 124 -31.29 14.77 -0.89
N GLU A 125 -31.40 13.65 -0.17
CA GLU A 125 -32.28 12.51 -0.49
C GLU A 125 -33.48 12.42 0.45
#